data_AF-A0AB39NYH6-F1
#
_entry.id   AF-A0AB39NYH6-F1
#
_cell.length_a   1.000
_cell.length_b   1.000
_cell.length_c   1.000
_cell.angle_alpha   90.00
_cell.angle_beta   90.00
_cell.angle_gamma   90.00
#
_symmetry.space_group_name_H-M   'P 1'
#
loop_
_entity.id
_entity.type
_entity.pdbx_description
1 polymer ?
#
loop_
_entity_poly.entity_id
_entity_poly.type
_entity_poly.pdbx_seq_one_letter_code
_entity_poly.pdbx_strand_id
1 'polypeptide(L)'
;MDDRALKAVLDKVREWTPYDGDALLDDVGAVLDYQLPPEELHDELAQRLRGHLMQLVDIAVGANADQDDEAANRLIQQARAVRSQEMPDDHWKAVGHLRRMAWTANELLERLVATKCLRAAA
;
A
#
# COMPACT_ATOMS: atom_id res chain seq x y z
N MET A 1 -5.58 -5.66 -32.49
CA MET A 1 -5.38 -6.08 -31.09
C MET A 1 -5.67 -7.57 -31.01
N ASP A 2 -4.84 -8.32 -30.30
CA ASP A 2 -4.98 -9.77 -30.08
C ASP A 2 -6.11 -10.07 -29.07
N ASP A 3 -6.96 -11.05 -29.37
CA ASP A 3 -8.06 -11.53 -28.52
C ASP A 3 -7.59 -12.00 -27.13
N ARG A 4 -6.39 -12.58 -27.04
CA ARG A 4 -5.77 -13.01 -25.76
C ARG A 4 -5.35 -11.82 -24.91
N ALA A 5 -4.81 -10.78 -25.53
CA ALA A 5 -4.44 -9.55 -24.84
C ALA A 5 -5.69 -8.84 -24.29
N LEU A 6 -6.78 -8.81 -25.06
CA LEU A 6 -8.04 -8.23 -24.62
C LEU A 6 -8.67 -9.02 -23.46
N LYS A 7 -8.62 -10.36 -23.52
CA LYS A 7 -9.11 -11.22 -22.44
C LYS A 7 -8.30 -11.03 -21.15
N ALA A 8 -6.98 -10.96 -21.24
CA ALA A 8 -6.12 -10.71 -20.08
C ALA A 8 -6.38 -9.34 -19.42
N VAL A 9 -6.64 -8.30 -20.22
CA VAL A 9 -7.04 -6.98 -19.70
C VAL A 9 -8.41 -7.06 -19.02
N LEU A 10 -9.38 -7.73 -19.63
CA LEU A 10 -10.72 -7.87 -19.07
C LEU A 10 -10.71 -8.65 -17.74
N ASP A 11 -9.92 -9.72 -17.65
CA ASP A 11 -9.77 -10.49 -16.41
C ASP A 11 -9.14 -9.62 -15.31
N LYS A 12 -8.10 -8.84 -15.63
CA LYS A 12 -7.52 -7.86 -14.68
C LYS A 12 -8.49 -6.77 -14.25
N VAL A 13 -9.33 -6.26 -15.16
CA VAL A 13 -10.34 -5.25 -14.83
C VAL A 13 -11.44 -5.84 -13.93
N ARG A 14 -11.77 -7.12 -14.09
CA ARG A 14 -12.74 -7.81 -13.22
C ARG A 14 -12.19 -8.13 -11.84
N GLU A 15 -10.90 -8.39 -11.74
CA GLU A 15 -10.19 -8.60 -10.48
C GLU A 15 -9.81 -7.27 -9.79
N TRP A 16 -9.93 -6.15 -10.50
CA TRP A 16 -9.60 -4.84 -9.97
C TRP A 16 -10.55 -4.45 -8.83
N THR A 17 -9.97 -4.32 -7.64
CA THR A 17 -10.66 -3.73 -6.49
C THR A 17 -10.40 -2.22 -6.47
N PRO A 18 -11.44 -1.37 -6.40
CA PRO A 18 -11.27 0.06 -6.26
C PRO A 18 -10.39 0.41 -5.05
N TYR A 19 -9.65 1.51 -5.14
CA TYR A 19 -8.91 2.03 -4.01
C TYR A 19 -9.88 2.51 -2.92
N ASP A 20 -9.70 1.98 -1.71
CA ASP A 20 -10.48 2.31 -0.52
C ASP A 20 -9.55 2.93 0.53
N GLY A 21 -9.61 4.25 0.64
CA GLY A 21 -8.75 5.01 1.56
C GLY A 21 -9.11 4.77 3.03
N ASP A 22 -10.38 4.52 3.33
CA ASP A 22 -10.83 4.30 4.71
C ASP A 22 -10.35 2.93 5.20
N ALA A 23 -10.47 1.89 4.38
CA ALA A 23 -9.94 0.56 4.68
C ALA A 23 -8.41 0.56 4.89
N LEU A 24 -7.67 1.37 4.12
CA LEU A 24 -6.25 1.58 4.35
C LEU A 24 -6.00 2.24 5.72
N LEU A 25 -6.72 3.32 6.04
CA LEU A 25 -6.53 4.05 7.29
C LEU A 25 -6.89 3.20 8.51
N ASP A 26 -7.90 2.34 8.41
CA ASP A 26 -8.24 1.34 9.43
C ASP A 26 -7.09 0.36 9.67
N ASP A 27 -6.47 -0.17 8.59
CA ASP A 27 -5.32 -1.08 8.69
C ASP A 27 -4.06 -0.40 9.23
N VAL A 28 -3.86 0.87 8.87
CA VAL A 28 -2.78 1.69 9.42
C VAL A 28 -3.02 1.91 10.92
N GLY A 29 -4.24 2.26 11.32
CA GLY A 29 -4.64 2.45 12.72
C GLY A 29 -4.41 1.18 13.55
N ALA A 30 -4.87 0.04 13.05
CA ALA A 30 -4.70 -1.26 13.71
C ALA A 30 -3.24 -1.64 14.03
N VAL A 31 -2.27 -1.08 13.30
CA VAL A 31 -0.84 -1.38 13.46
C VAL A 31 -0.08 -0.28 14.20
N LEU A 32 -0.43 0.99 13.96
CA LEU A 32 0.27 2.14 14.54
C LEU A 32 -0.26 2.53 15.92
N ASP A 33 -1.43 2.04 16.31
CA ASP A 33 -1.99 2.28 17.65
C ASP A 33 -1.07 1.74 18.78
N TYR A 34 -1.35 2.25 19.99
CA TYR A 34 -0.61 1.88 21.20
C TYR A 34 -0.79 0.41 21.57
N GLN A 35 -1.92 -0.20 21.20
CA GLN A 35 -2.16 -1.62 21.39
C GLN A 35 -1.63 -2.40 20.19
N LEU A 36 -0.78 -3.39 20.45
CA LEU A 36 -0.22 -4.23 19.40
C LEU A 36 -1.28 -5.18 18.84
N PRO A 37 -1.27 -5.44 17.52
CA PRO A 37 -2.15 -6.46 16.96
C PRO A 37 -1.77 -7.84 17.51
N PRO A 38 -2.75 -8.70 17.81
CA PRO A 38 -2.52 -10.11 18.13
C PRO A 38 -1.70 -10.81 17.03
N GLU A 39 -0.85 -11.76 17.43
CA GLU A 39 0.07 -12.45 16.53
C GLU A 39 -0.65 -13.21 15.41
N GLU A 40 -1.82 -13.77 15.72
CA GLU A 40 -2.68 -14.44 14.75
C GLU A 40 -3.18 -13.54 13.61
N LEU A 41 -3.12 -12.21 13.78
CA LEU A 41 -3.51 -11.23 12.76
C LEU A 41 -2.32 -10.68 11.96
N HIS A 42 -1.07 -11.01 12.32
CA HIS A 42 0.10 -10.40 11.70
C HIS A 42 0.17 -10.69 10.20
N ASP A 43 -0.06 -11.94 9.79
CA ASP A 43 -0.01 -12.32 8.38
C ASP A 43 -1.15 -11.69 7.56
N GLU A 44 -2.35 -11.61 8.12
CA GLU A 44 -3.50 -10.96 7.48
C GLU A 44 -3.22 -9.46 7.27
N LEU A 45 -2.78 -8.76 8.32
CA LEU A 45 -2.43 -7.35 8.26
C LEU A 45 -1.27 -7.11 7.29
N ALA A 46 -0.27 -7.99 7.28
CA ALA A 46 0.83 -7.89 6.33
C ALA A 46 0.35 -8.04 4.88
N GLN A 47 -0.56 -8.98 4.61
CA GLN A 47 -1.12 -9.17 3.27
C GLN A 47 -1.93 -7.94 2.83
N ARG A 48 -2.79 -7.42 3.70
CA ARG A 48 -3.63 -6.24 3.43
C ARG A 48 -2.77 -5.00 3.18
N LEU A 49 -1.81 -4.71 4.06
CA LEU A 49 -0.88 -3.58 3.90
C LEU A 49 -0.03 -3.68 2.62
N ARG A 50 0.41 -4.89 2.23
CA ARG A 50 1.10 -5.08 0.94
C ARG A 50 0.20 -4.75 -0.24
N GLY A 51 -1.07 -5.14 -0.18
CA GLY A 51 -2.10 -4.80 -1.16
C GLY A 51 -2.30 -3.29 -1.28
N HIS A 52 -2.49 -2.60 -0.15
CA HIS A 52 -2.64 -1.15 -0.13
C HIS A 52 -1.42 -0.42 -0.69
N LEU A 53 -0.21 -0.81 -0.27
CA LEU A 53 1.04 -0.26 -0.82
C LEU A 53 1.15 -0.51 -2.33
N MET A 54 0.57 -1.59 -2.85
CA MET A 54 0.61 -1.89 -4.30
C MET A 54 -0.30 -0.92 -5.04
N GLN A 55 -1.54 -0.77 -4.58
CA GLN A 55 -2.49 0.17 -5.16
C GLN A 55 -1.98 1.62 -5.09
N LEU A 56 -1.42 2.06 -3.96
CA LEU A 56 -0.86 3.41 -3.83
C LEU A 56 0.30 3.66 -4.81
N VAL A 57 1.19 2.68 -4.98
CA VAL A 57 2.28 2.77 -5.96
C VAL A 57 1.74 2.82 -7.39
N ASP A 58 0.74 2.01 -7.72
CA ASP A 58 0.14 2.00 -9.05
C ASP A 58 -0.56 3.33 -9.35
N ILE A 59 -1.26 3.91 -8.37
CA ILE A 59 -1.87 5.25 -8.47
C ILE A 59 -0.79 6.31 -8.69
N ALA A 60 0.28 6.28 -7.89
CA ALA A 60 1.37 7.24 -7.98
C ALA A 60 2.03 7.23 -9.37
N VAL A 61 2.36 6.03 -9.88
CA VAL A 61 2.95 5.85 -11.21
C VAL A 61 1.95 6.24 -12.31
N GLY A 62 0.68 5.85 -12.18
CA GLY A 62 -0.37 6.23 -13.14
C GLY A 62 -0.58 7.74 -13.22
N ALA A 63 -0.28 8.48 -12.15
CA ALA A 63 -0.30 9.93 -12.09
C ALA A 63 1.05 10.60 -12.40
N ASN A 64 2.08 9.83 -12.80
CA ASN A 64 3.47 10.28 -13.01
C ASN A 64 4.13 10.95 -11.78
N ALA A 65 3.64 10.68 -10.57
CA ALA A 65 4.17 11.28 -9.35
C ALA A 65 5.64 10.85 -9.08
N ASP A 66 6.06 9.71 -9.61
CA ASP A 66 7.45 9.24 -9.54
C ASP A 66 8.43 10.11 -10.35
N GLN A 67 7.93 10.83 -11.34
CA GLN A 67 8.72 11.74 -12.19
C GLN A 67 8.60 13.18 -11.73
N ASP A 68 7.39 13.58 -11.35
CA ASP A 68 7.05 14.97 -11.03
C ASP A 68 7.37 15.34 -9.58
N ASP A 69 7.52 14.35 -8.70
CA ASP A 69 7.80 14.58 -7.29
C ASP A 69 8.85 13.62 -6.69
N GLU A 70 9.99 14.19 -6.29
CA GLU A 70 11.10 13.40 -5.74
C GLU A 70 10.72 12.70 -4.42
N ALA A 71 9.90 13.33 -3.58
CA ALA A 71 9.46 12.74 -2.32
C ALA A 71 8.56 11.52 -2.55
N ALA A 72 7.60 11.62 -3.47
CA ALA A 72 6.75 10.50 -3.90
C ALA A 72 7.60 9.38 -4.50
N ASN A 73 8.57 9.69 -5.36
CA ASN A 73 9.47 8.67 -5.89
C ASN A 73 10.21 7.90 -4.77
N ARG A 74 10.77 8.61 -3.78
CA ARG A 74 11.43 7.96 -2.62
C ARG A 74 10.46 7.05 -1.86
N LEU A 75 9.24 7.53 -1.59
CA LEU A 75 8.20 6.75 -0.92
C LEU A 75 7.76 5.53 -1.73
N ILE A 76 7.68 5.64 -3.05
CA ILE A 76 7.40 4.51 -3.96
C ILE A 76 8.49 3.45 -3.86
N GLN A 77 9.77 3.83 -3.85
CA GLN A 77 10.85 2.87 -3.69
C GLN A 77 10.83 2.20 -2.31
N GLN A 78 10.56 2.97 -1.25
CA GLN A 78 10.41 2.43 0.10
C GLN A 78 9.23 1.45 0.20
N ALA A 79 8.07 1.82 -0.37
CA ALA A 79 6.89 0.97 -0.44
C ALA A 79 7.19 -0.36 -1.14
N ARG A 80 7.88 -0.31 -2.29
CA ARG A 80 8.33 -1.50 -3.02
C ARG A 80 9.25 -2.38 -2.17
N ALA A 81 10.25 -1.77 -1.53
CA ALA A 81 11.26 -2.48 -0.77
C ALA A 81 10.70 -3.11 0.53
N VAL A 82 9.80 -2.43 1.24
CA VAL A 82 9.21 -2.96 2.48
C VAL A 82 8.20 -4.07 2.16
N ARG A 83 7.37 -3.90 1.12
CA ARG A 83 6.42 -4.93 0.66
C ARG A 83 7.11 -6.25 0.30
N SER A 84 8.28 -6.19 -0.34
CA SER A 84 8.98 -7.38 -0.84
C SER A 84 9.74 -8.16 0.24
N GLN A 85 9.86 -7.62 1.45
CA GLN A 85 10.49 -8.33 2.56
C GLN A 85 9.54 -9.41 3.08
N GLU A 86 10.09 -10.57 3.40
CA GLU A 86 9.38 -11.61 4.13
C GLU A 86 9.05 -11.14 5.55
N MET A 87 7.94 -11.66 6.09
CA MET A 87 7.59 -11.41 7.49
C MET A 87 8.64 -12.07 8.39
N PRO A 88 9.21 -11.35 9.38
CA PRO A 88 10.07 -11.97 10.38
C PRO A 88 9.28 -12.93 11.28
N ASP A 89 9.85 -14.10 11.60
CA ASP A 89 9.24 -15.07 12.53
C ASP A 89 9.25 -14.59 14.00
N ASP A 90 10.14 -13.66 14.33
CA ASP A 90 10.21 -13.09 15.67
C ASP A 90 9.12 -12.04 15.87
N HIS A 91 8.28 -12.22 16.91
CA HIS A 91 7.13 -11.36 17.21
C HIS A 91 7.44 -9.86 17.17
N TRP A 92 8.51 -9.42 17.83
CA TRP A 92 8.85 -7.99 17.90
C TRP A 92 9.36 -7.46 16.55
N LYS A 93 10.09 -8.28 15.80
CA LYS A 93 10.48 -7.94 14.43
C LYS A 93 9.28 -7.92 13.48
N ALA A 94 8.30 -8.81 13.65
CA ALA A 94 7.06 -8.83 12.88
C ALA A 94 6.25 -7.55 13.10
N VAL A 95 6.01 -7.18 14.36
CA VAL A 95 5.38 -5.90 14.74
C VAL A 95 6.14 -4.71 14.15
N GLY A 96 7.47 -4.68 14.29
CA GLY A 96 8.29 -3.63 13.71
C GLY A 96 8.21 -3.57 12.18
N HIS A 97 8.05 -4.71 11.51
CA HIS A 97 7.87 -4.77 10.07
C HIS A 97 6.49 -4.26 9.64
N LEU A 98 5.42 -4.68 10.31
CA LEU A 98 4.06 -4.16 10.11
C LEU A 98 4.02 -2.64 10.26
N ARG A 99 4.63 -2.10 11.33
CA ARG A 99 4.69 -0.65 11.57
C ARG A 99 5.42 0.10 10.47
N ARG A 100 6.51 -0.47 9.93
CA ARG A 100 7.21 0.12 8.78
C ARG A 100 6.32 0.14 7.53
N MET A 101 5.56 -0.93 7.27
CA MET A 101 4.61 -0.97 6.16
C MET A 101 3.49 0.06 6.32
N ALA A 102 2.84 0.09 7.48
CA ALA A 102 1.76 1.03 7.79
C ALA A 102 2.22 2.49 7.71
N TRP A 103 3.39 2.80 8.30
CA TRP A 103 3.98 4.14 8.20
C TRP A 103 4.23 4.54 6.74
N THR A 104 4.86 3.66 5.96
CA THR A 104 5.14 3.94 4.54
C THR A 104 3.86 4.13 3.73
N ALA A 105 2.80 3.38 4.04
CA ALA A 105 1.50 3.52 3.39
C ALA A 105 0.86 4.87 3.72
N ASN A 106 0.88 5.29 4.99
CA ASN A 106 0.35 6.58 5.43
C ASN A 106 1.09 7.75 4.76
N GLU A 107 2.42 7.75 4.79
CA GLU A 107 3.24 8.80 4.19
C GLU A 107 3.01 8.91 2.67
N LEU A 108 2.92 7.77 1.97
CA LEU A 108 2.64 7.77 0.54
C LEU A 108 1.22 8.28 0.25
N LEU A 109 0.21 7.88 1.03
CA LEU A 109 -1.15 8.42 0.92
C LEU A 109 -1.16 9.94 1.09
N GLU A 110 -0.61 10.44 2.18
CA GLU A 110 -0.56 11.88 2.48
C GLU A 110 0.15 12.65 1.37
N ARG A 111 1.25 12.11 0.85
CA ARG A 111 1.97 12.73 -0.26
C ARG A 111 1.12 12.81 -1.52
N LEU A 112 0.42 11.74 -1.88
CA LEU A 112 -0.45 11.70 -3.06
C LEU A 112 -1.68 12.59 -2.94
N VAL A 113 -2.21 12.77 -1.73
CA VAL A 113 -3.25 13.78 -1.46
C VAL A 113 -2.67 15.19 -1.64
N ALA A 114 -1.48 15.45 -1.09
CA ALA A 114 -0.82 16.75 -1.20
C ALA A 114 -0.46 17.13 -2.65
N THR A 115 -0.12 16.16 -3.51
CA THR A 115 0.11 16.38 -4.95
C THR A 115 -1.16 16.32 -5.79
N LYS A 116 -2.34 16.11 -5.18
CA LYS A 116 -3.65 15.96 -5.85
C LYS A 116 -3.74 14.77 -6.81
N CYS A 117 -2.86 13.78 -6.65
CA CYS A 117 -2.98 12.47 -7.29
C CYS A 117 -4.15 11.67 -6.69
N LEU A 118 -4.48 11.93 -5.43
CA LEU A 118 -5.66 11.43 -4.73
C LEU A 118 -6.47 12.58 -4.13
N ARG A 119 -7.77 12.35 -3.95
CA ARG A 119 -8.62 13.21 -3.13
C ARG A 119 -8.51 12.73 -1.68
N ALA A 120 -8.53 13.67 -0.74
CA ALA A 120 -8.61 13.34 0.68
C ALA A 120 -9.92 12.58 0.98
N ALA A 121 -9.87 11.64 1.94
CA ALA A 121 -11.08 11.12 2.57
C ALA A 121 -11.83 12.28 3.24
N ALA A 122 -13.17 12.27 3.15
CA ALA A 122 -14.04 13.38 3.52
C ALA A 122 -14.43 13.34 5.01
#